data_AF-A0AAU3FDP2-F1
#
_entry.id   AF-A0AAU3FDP2-F1
#
_cell.length_a   1.000
_cell.length_b   1.000
_cell.length_c   1.000
_cell.angle_alpha   90.00
_cell.angle_beta   90.00
_cell.angle_gamma   90.00
#
_symmetry.space_group_name_H-M   'P 1'
#
loop_
_entity.id
_entity.type
_entity.pdbx_description
1 polymer ?
#
loop_
_entity_poly.entity_id
_entity_poly.type
_entity_poly.pdbx_seq_one_letter_code
_entity_poly.pdbx_strand_id
1 'polypeptide(L)'
;MDVREPDLADHCAAGPGWRCEACGEEFPCSTWRGLPLDRHLRGALLSCFTLLLGQAVRDLRGHPHGPTPPQIVRRFLWFMPLSDDEARAVALRVR
;
A
#
# COMPACT_ATOMS: atom_id res chain seq x y z
N MET A 1 10.49 31.03 0.46
CA MET A 1 9.84 30.00 1.29
C MET A 1 10.40 28.69 0.78
N ASP A 2 11.39 28.14 1.49
CA ASP A 2 12.10 26.93 1.07
C ASP A 2 11.19 25.74 1.40
N VAL A 3 10.55 25.16 0.39
CA VAL A 3 9.69 23.98 0.59
C VAL A 3 10.63 22.79 0.64
N ARG A 4 11.01 22.38 1.86
CA ARG A 4 11.75 21.13 2.05
C ARG A 4 10.90 19.98 1.50
N GLU A 5 11.44 19.24 0.54
CA GLU A 5 10.79 18.03 0.05
C GLU A 5 10.63 17.04 1.23
N PRO A 6 9.44 16.46 1.44
CA PRO A 6 9.22 15.48 2.50
C PRO A 6 10.13 14.26 2.31
N ASP A 7 10.71 13.76 3.40
CA ASP A 7 11.47 12.51 3.38
C ASP A 7 10.49 11.33 3.21
N LEU A 8 10.98 10.16 2.79
CA LEU A 8 10.16 8.96 2.65
C LEU A 8 9.38 8.63 3.93
N ALA A 9 9.96 8.93 5.10
CA ALA A 9 9.34 8.76 6.40
C ALA A 9 8.09 9.64 6.63
N ASP A 10 8.02 10.81 5.98
CA ASP A 10 6.87 11.72 6.05
C ASP A 10 5.67 11.18 5.24
N HIS A 11 5.93 10.29 4.28
CA HIS A 11 4.89 9.65 3.46
C HIS A 11 4.24 8.46 4.20
N CYS A 12 3.61 8.71 5.34
CA CYS A 12 2.83 7.71 6.09
C CYS A 12 1.33 7.78 5.74
N ALA A 13 0.55 6.79 6.19
CA ALA A 13 -0.91 6.81 6.09
C ALA A 13 -1.55 5.91 7.15
N ALA A 14 -2.79 6.25 7.51
CA ALA A 14 -3.67 5.44 8.34
C ALA A 14 -5.06 5.27 7.71
N GLY A 15 -5.84 4.34 8.25
CA GLY A 15 -7.23 4.15 7.89
C GLY A 15 -8.16 5.28 8.33
N PRO A 16 -9.42 5.31 7.84
CA PRO A 16 -9.98 4.35 6.91
C PRO A 16 -9.72 4.70 5.43
N GLY A 17 -9.30 5.93 5.15
CA GLY A 17 -9.12 6.42 3.77
C GLY A 17 -7.81 5.98 3.11
N TRP A 18 -6.79 5.61 3.91
CA TRP A 18 -5.47 5.20 3.42
C TRP A 18 -4.90 6.17 2.38
N ARG A 19 -4.97 7.46 2.69
CA ARG A 19 -4.36 8.53 1.91
C ARG A 19 -3.06 8.93 2.60
N CYS A 20 -2.03 9.17 1.81
CA CYS A 20 -0.74 9.66 2.28
C CYS A 20 -0.93 10.99 3.00
N GLU A 21 -0.38 11.11 4.21
CA GLU A 21 -0.51 12.34 5.01
C GLU A 21 0.30 13.49 4.42
N ALA A 22 1.44 13.21 3.78
CA ALA A 22 2.28 14.24 3.16
C ALA A 22 1.71 14.81 1.86
N CYS A 23 1.19 13.96 0.96
CA CYS A 23 0.78 14.38 -0.39
C CYS A 23 -0.71 14.20 -0.70
N GLY A 24 -1.49 13.57 0.19
CA GLY A 24 -2.91 13.32 -0.02
C GLY A 24 -3.26 12.28 -1.09
N GLU A 25 -2.28 11.68 -1.78
CA GLU A 25 -2.51 10.60 -2.75
C GLU A 25 -2.93 9.29 -2.08
N GLU A 26 -3.41 8.33 -2.86
CA GLU A 26 -3.60 6.96 -2.39
C GLU A 26 -2.29 6.36 -1.88
N PHE A 27 -2.26 5.92 -0.62
CA PHE A 27 -1.10 5.22 -0.05
C PHE A 27 -1.05 3.74 -0.50
N PRO A 28 0.12 3.17 -0.81
CA PRO A 28 1.41 3.84 -0.98
C PRO A 28 1.42 4.75 -2.23
N CYS A 29 1.85 6.01 -2.02
CA CYS A 29 1.82 7.08 -3.02
C CYS A 29 2.97 6.97 -4.03
N SER A 30 3.01 7.91 -5.00
CA SER A 30 4.06 7.97 -6.03
C SER A 30 5.49 7.93 -5.47
N THR A 31 5.79 8.62 -4.36
CA THR A 31 7.10 8.56 -3.67
C THR A 31 7.51 7.13 -3.30
N TRP A 32 6.62 6.35 -2.67
CA TRP A 32 6.89 4.95 -2.33
C TRP A 32 7.02 4.07 -3.59
N ARG A 33 6.17 4.33 -4.60
CA ARG A 33 6.14 3.57 -5.84
C ARG A 33 7.34 3.84 -6.75
N GLY A 34 8.00 4.98 -6.58
CA GLY A 34 9.20 5.38 -7.32
C GLY A 34 10.52 4.85 -6.76
N LEU A 35 10.52 4.15 -5.62
CA LEU A 35 11.75 3.62 -5.02
C LEU A 35 12.48 2.63 -5.96
N PRO A 36 13.82 2.67 -6.04
CA PRO A 36 14.59 1.68 -6.76
C PRO A 36 14.58 0.33 -6.02
N LEU A 37 13.73 -0.59 -6.46
CA LEU A 37 13.48 -1.87 -5.78
C LEU A 37 14.54 -2.94 -6.09
N ASP A 38 15.47 -3.15 -5.17
CA ASP A 38 16.33 -4.33 -5.14
C ASP A 38 15.72 -5.48 -4.31
N ARG A 39 16.41 -6.63 -4.25
CA ARG A 39 15.95 -7.80 -3.49
C ARG A 39 15.85 -7.53 -1.98
N HIS A 40 16.78 -6.77 -1.42
CA HIS A 40 16.82 -6.49 0.01
C HIS A 40 15.67 -5.56 0.41
N LEU A 41 15.49 -4.47 -0.34
CA LEU A 41 14.40 -3.51 -0.12
C LEU A 41 13.03 -4.17 -0.29
N ARG A 42 12.84 -5.03 -1.31
CA ARG A 42 11.58 -5.80 -1.45
C ARG A 42 11.27 -6.66 -0.23
N GLY A 43 12.28 -7.28 0.38
CA GLY A 43 12.12 -8.05 1.61
C GLY A 43 11.66 -7.19 2.78
N ALA A 44 12.30 -6.04 2.99
CA ALA A 44 11.91 -5.09 4.03
C ALA A 44 10.49 -4.54 3.81
N LEU A 45 10.15 -4.16 2.57
CA LEU A 45 8.83 -3.70 2.20
C LEU A 45 7.76 -4.77 2.43
N LEU A 46 8.04 -6.04 2.10
CA LEU A 46 7.12 -7.14 2.35
C LEU A 46 6.75 -7.24 3.84
N SER A 47 7.73 -7.17 4.73
CA SER A 47 7.48 -7.19 6.17
C SER A 47 6.64 -5.98 6.62
N CYS A 48 7.01 -4.77 6.22
CA CYS A 48 6.31 -3.54 6.63
C CYS A 48 4.86 -3.48 6.09
N PHE A 49 4.66 -3.75 4.80
CA PHE A 49 3.35 -3.58 4.17
C PHE A 49 2.38 -4.71 4.47
N THR A 50 2.88 -5.91 4.80
CA THR A 50 2.01 -7.00 5.27
C THR A 50 1.33 -6.65 6.60
N LEU A 51 2.00 -5.89 7.47
CA LEU A 51 1.41 -5.42 8.73
C LEU A 51 0.24 -4.45 8.49
N LEU A 52 0.34 -3.60 7.47
CA LEU A 52 -0.69 -2.63 7.11
C LEU A 52 -1.86 -3.27 6.35
N LEU A 53 -1.56 -4.28 5.53
CA LEU A 53 -2.49 -4.85 4.55
C LEU A 53 -3.80 -5.35 5.17
N GLY A 54 -3.75 -6.03 6.31
CA GLY A 54 -4.96 -6.54 6.96
C GLY A 54 -5.93 -5.43 7.37
N GLN A 55 -5.41 -4.33 7.91
CA GLN A 55 -6.23 -3.18 8.28
C GLN A 55 -6.75 -2.47 7.01
N ALA A 56 -5.90 -2.29 6.00
CA ALA A 56 -6.31 -1.69 4.74
C ALA A 56 -7.43 -2.48 4.03
N VAL A 57 -7.36 -3.80 4.04
CA VAL A 57 -8.44 -4.65 3.50
C VAL A 57 -9.72 -4.47 4.29
N ARG A 58 -9.67 -4.39 5.63
CA ARG A 58 -10.86 -4.15 6.45
C ARG A 58 -11.50 -2.79 6.18
N ASP A 59 -10.68 -1.75 6.07
CA ASP A 59 -11.17 -0.37 5.93
C ASP A 59 -11.74 -0.07 4.53
N LEU A 60 -11.12 -0.62 3.49
CA LEU A 60 -11.44 -0.25 2.11
C LEU A 60 -12.44 -1.21 1.44
N ARG A 61 -12.60 -2.45 1.94
CA ARG A 61 -13.53 -3.42 1.34
C ARG A 61 -14.99 -3.01 1.53
N GLY A 62 -15.83 -3.36 0.54
CA GLY A 62 -17.28 -3.19 0.64
C GLY A 62 -17.81 -1.80 0.28
N HIS A 63 -16.94 -0.85 -0.06
CA HIS A 63 -17.39 0.43 -0.61
C HIS A 63 -17.92 0.22 -2.05
N PRO A 64 -19.16 0.66 -2.41
CA PRO A 64 -19.80 0.38 -3.69
C PRO A 64 -19.00 0.78 -4.95
N HIS A 65 -18.11 1.76 -4.80
CA HIS A 65 -17.20 2.23 -5.85
C HIS A 65 -15.72 2.16 -5.42
N GLY A 66 -15.42 1.39 -4.37
CA GLY A 66 -14.06 1.24 -3.85
C GLY A 66 -13.32 0.05 -4.45
N PRO A 67 -12.04 -0.10 -4.12
CA PRO A 67 -11.24 -1.22 -4.60
C PRO A 67 -11.74 -2.55 -4.01
N THR A 68 -11.75 -3.58 -4.84
CA THR A 68 -11.98 -4.96 -4.39
C THR A 68 -10.81 -5.44 -3.51
N PRO A 69 -10.99 -6.45 -2.63
CA PRO A 69 -9.90 -6.98 -1.82
C PRO A 69 -8.63 -7.37 -2.60
N PRO A 70 -8.70 -8.03 -3.77
CA PRO A 70 -7.50 -8.29 -4.59
C PRO A 70 -6.83 -7.01 -5.13
N GLN A 71 -7.60 -5.97 -5.46
CA GLN A 71 -7.05 -4.68 -5.87
C GLN A 71 -6.34 -3.97 -4.70
N ILE A 72 -6.87 -4.07 -3.49
CA ILE A 72 -6.21 -3.55 -2.26
C ILE A 72 -4.88 -4.28 -2.04
N VAL A 73 -4.86 -5.60 -2.16
CA VAL A 73 -3.62 -6.40 -2.05
C VAL A 73 -2.58 -5.94 -3.06
N ARG A 74 -2.93 -5.85 -4.35
CA ARG A 74 -1.98 -5.39 -5.39
C ARG A 74 -1.51 -3.96 -5.16
N ARG A 75 -2.38 -3.10 -4.62
CA ARG A 75 -2.02 -1.71 -4.24
C ARG A 75 -0.97 -1.67 -3.14
N PHE A 76 -1.12 -2.48 -2.09
CA PHE A 76 -0.22 -2.49 -0.93
C PHE A 76 1.03 -3.38 -1.12
N LEU A 77 1.01 -4.31 -2.08
CA LEU A 77 2.16 -5.16 -2.43
C LEU A 77 2.64 -4.88 -3.86
N TRP A 78 2.60 -3.62 -4.31
CA TRP A 78 2.95 -3.17 -5.67
C TRP A 78 4.34 -3.59 -6.13
N PHE A 79 5.26 -3.85 -5.19
CA PHE A 79 6.62 -4.31 -5.44
C PHE A 79 6.71 -5.82 -5.71
N MET A 80 5.59 -6.54 -5.65
CA MET A 80 5.47 -7.97 -5.94
C MET A 80 4.69 -8.18 -7.25
N PRO A 81 5.15 -9.04 -8.17
CA PRO A 81 4.44 -9.34 -9.42
C PRO A 81 3.33 -10.37 -9.18
N LEU A 82 2.33 -10.02 -8.36
CA LEU A 82 1.21 -10.90 -8.04
C LEU A 82 0.23 -11.01 -9.22
N SER A 83 -0.10 -12.23 -9.59
CA SER A 83 -1.28 -12.53 -10.41
C SER A 83 -2.57 -12.20 -9.65
N ASP A 84 -3.68 -12.13 -10.37
CA ASP A 84 -5.00 -11.90 -9.76
C ASP A 84 -5.40 -13.04 -8.80
N ASP A 85 -5.03 -14.28 -9.12
CA ASP A 85 -5.29 -15.44 -8.26
C ASP A 85 -4.47 -15.39 -6.97
N GLU A 86 -3.19 -15.02 -7.05
CA GLU A 86 -2.34 -14.82 -5.87
C GLU A 86 -2.86 -13.67 -5.00
N ALA A 87 -3.23 -12.54 -5.61
CA ALA A 87 -3.79 -11.40 -4.89
C ALA A 87 -5.11 -11.77 -4.18
N ARG A 88 -5.97 -12.56 -4.84
CA ARG A 88 -7.19 -13.11 -4.23
C ARG A 88 -6.85 -14.06 -3.08
N ALA A 89 -5.89 -14.95 -3.27
CA ALA A 89 -5.48 -15.91 -2.24
C ALA A 89 -4.92 -15.22 -0.99
N VAL A 90 -4.17 -14.12 -1.16
CA VAL A 90 -3.71 -13.28 -0.04
C VAL A 90 -4.87 -12.54 0.61
N ALA A 91 -5.78 -11.94 -0.17
CA ALA A 91 -6.95 -11.25 0.36
C ALA A 91 -7.83 -12.15 1.26
N LEU A 92 -7.95 -13.44 0.91
CA LEU A 92 -8.66 -14.44 1.71
C LEU A 92 -7.94 -14.82 3.01
N ARG A 93 -6.63 -14.58 3.14
CA ARG A 93 -5.85 -14.90 4.36
C ARG A 93 -5.86 -13.76 5.37
N VAL A 94 -5.96 -12.52 4.92
CA VAL A 94 -5.90 -11.31 5.76
C VAL A 94 -7.28 -10.79 6.21
N ARG A 95 -8.35 -11.52 5.86
CA ARG A 95 -9.76 -11.12 6.01
C ARG A 95 -10.26 -11.06 7.44
#